data_AF-A0AA51QZD2-F1
#
_entry.id   AF-A0AA51QZD2-F1
#
_cell.length_a   1.000
_cell.length_b   1.000
_cell.length_c   1.000
_cell.angle_alpha   90.00
_cell.angle_beta   90.00
_cell.angle_gamma   90.00
#
_symmetry.space_group_name_H-M   'P 1'
#
loop_
_entity.id
_entity.type
_entity.pdbx_description
1 polymer ?
#
loop_
_entity_poly.entity_id
_entity_poly.type
_entity_poly.pdbx_seq_one_letter_code
_entity_poly.pdbx_strand_id
1 'polypeptide(L)'
;MDATADGTRTTSLRNGDVSLEAHHSASTFAATAAKRPLPKGNHTVTRSNKIKLLGVTVMEFKIWETFYSNGRTITKVVEADGGKKNFSGVVKMSKGIAKKQLGKQSFCKKGGSCSSGNTAVASIVWEGEAVVSGGTFQIDKKQTLVSNVYGTATSSLVNV
;
A
#
# COMPACT_ATOMS: atom_id res chain seq x y z
N MET A 1 23.08 7.11 3.46
CA MET A 1 22.41 8.11 2.61
C MET A 1 21.20 7.41 2.01
N ASP A 2 20.03 7.65 2.60
CA ASP A 2 18.76 7.01 2.25
C ASP A 2 18.20 7.59 0.95
N ALA A 3 17.77 6.71 0.04
CA ALA A 3 16.99 7.09 -1.13
C ALA A 3 15.53 6.69 -0.90
N THR A 4 14.71 7.67 -0.51
CA THR A 4 13.25 7.59 -0.51
C THR A 4 12.79 7.51 -1.96
N ALA A 5 12.17 6.39 -2.36
CA ALA A 5 11.44 6.34 -3.63
C ALA A 5 10.05 6.94 -3.39
N ASP A 6 9.97 8.26 -3.43
CA ASP A 6 8.71 9.01 -3.39
C ASP A 6 8.04 8.95 -4.76
N GLY A 7 6.82 8.41 -4.80
CA GLY A 7 5.92 8.52 -5.93
C GLY A 7 4.67 9.27 -5.49
N THR A 8 4.36 10.38 -6.15
CA THR A 8 3.14 11.15 -5.91
C THR A 8 2.16 10.88 -7.05
N ARG A 9 0.93 10.49 -6.72
CA ARG A 9 -0.19 10.51 -7.67
C ARG A 9 -1.20 11.55 -7.21
N THR A 10 -1.48 12.48 -8.11
CA THR A 10 -2.44 13.58 -7.89
C THR A 10 -3.67 13.34 -8.75
N THR A 11 -4.84 13.42 -8.15
CA THR A 11 -6.10 13.52 -8.90
C THR A 11 -6.77 14.83 -8.52
N SER A 12 -6.97 15.68 -9.52
CA SER A 12 -7.62 16.99 -9.34
C SER A 12 -9.12 16.86 -9.55
N LEU A 13 -9.91 17.42 -8.65
CA LEU A 13 -11.35 17.60 -8.79
C LEU A 13 -11.65 19.11 -8.84
N ARG A 14 -12.61 19.52 -9.68
CA ARG A 14 -13.02 20.93 -9.94
C ARG A 14 -11.87 21.88 -10.28
N ASN A 15 -11.44 21.92 -11.54
CA ASN A 15 -10.47 22.90 -12.05
C ASN A 15 -9.15 23.07 -11.25
N GLY A 16 -8.80 22.14 -10.36
CA GLY A 16 -7.59 22.20 -9.54
C GLY A 16 -7.78 22.66 -8.10
N ASP A 17 -9.00 23.03 -7.67
CA ASP A 17 -9.28 23.50 -6.30
C ASP A 17 -9.15 22.39 -5.24
N VAL A 18 -9.32 21.13 -5.65
CA VAL A 18 -9.17 19.98 -4.77
C VAL A 18 -8.17 19.00 -5.39
N SER A 19 -6.95 18.98 -4.88
CA SER A 19 -5.98 17.92 -5.15
C SER A 19 -6.04 16.85 -4.07
N LEU A 20 -6.36 15.62 -4.47
CA LEU A 20 -6.14 14.43 -3.64
C LEU A 20 -4.75 13.89 -3.97
N GLU A 21 -3.81 14.11 -3.06
CA GLU A 21 -2.45 13.57 -3.20
C GLU A 21 -2.33 12.30 -2.36
N ALA A 22 -2.05 11.18 -3.02
CA ALA A 22 -1.67 9.95 -2.35
C ALA A 22 -0.15 9.95 -2.16
N HIS A 23 0.31 10.11 -0.92
CA HIS A 23 1.72 9.93 -0.57
C HIS A 23 1.96 8.52 -0.05
N HIS A 24 2.89 7.81 -0.70
CA HIS A 24 3.33 6.49 -0.29
C HIS A 24 4.52 6.62 0.68
N SER A 25 4.30 6.36 1.97
CA SER A 25 5.40 6.32 2.95
C SER A 25 5.61 4.90 3.45
N ALA A 26 6.85 4.42 3.30
CA ALA A 26 7.28 3.09 3.69
C ALA A 26 7.81 3.07 5.14
N SER A 27 7.21 2.28 6.02
CA SER A 27 7.84 1.82 7.27
C SER A 27 7.24 0.44 7.55
N THR A 28 7.95 -0.70 7.58
CA THR A 28 9.31 -1.01 8.04
C THR A 28 9.79 -2.34 7.42
N PHE A 29 11.07 -2.70 7.64
CA PHE A 29 11.89 -3.76 7.03
C PHE A 29 12.27 -3.52 5.56
N ALA A 30 13.39 -2.80 5.44
CA ALA A 30 14.26 -2.64 4.28
C ALA A 30 13.67 -1.90 3.06
N ALA A 31 13.89 -0.58 3.04
CA ALA A 31 13.96 0.21 1.81
C ALA A 31 15.05 -0.30 0.83
N THR A 32 15.88 -1.26 1.26
CA THR A 32 16.86 -1.98 0.44
C THR A 32 16.43 -3.44 0.33
N ALA A 33 16.02 -3.88 -0.87
CA ALA A 33 15.82 -5.29 -1.16
C ALA A 33 17.01 -6.11 -0.62
N ALA A 34 16.73 -7.14 0.19
CA ALA A 34 17.80 -7.99 0.69
C ALA A 34 18.56 -8.62 -0.49
N LYS A 35 19.89 -8.71 -0.41
CA LYS A 35 20.71 -9.36 -1.46
C LYS A 35 20.30 -10.83 -1.68
N ARG A 36 19.69 -11.46 -0.66
CA ARG A 36 19.22 -12.85 -0.63
C ARG A 36 17.76 -12.92 -0.17
N PRO A 37 17.01 -13.99 -0.51
CA PRO A 37 15.66 -14.20 0.01
C PRO A 37 15.62 -14.20 1.54
N LEU A 38 14.49 -13.78 2.10
CA LEU A 38 14.22 -13.83 3.53
C LEU A 38 14.32 -15.26 4.07
N PRO A 39 14.85 -15.45 5.29
CA PRO A 39 14.96 -16.77 5.90
C PRO A 39 13.60 -17.44 6.08
N LYS A 40 13.62 -18.75 6.31
CA LYS A 40 12.40 -19.53 6.57
C LYS A 40 11.66 -18.98 7.78
N GLY A 41 10.38 -18.67 7.63
CA GLY A 41 9.57 -18.11 8.71
C GLY A 41 8.45 -17.18 8.24
N ASN A 42 7.69 -16.65 9.20
CA ASN A 42 6.69 -15.62 8.97
C ASN A 42 7.35 -14.24 8.94
N HIS A 43 6.93 -13.42 7.98
CA HIS A 43 7.41 -12.05 7.81
C HIS A 43 6.22 -11.13 7.63
N THR A 44 6.22 -10.01 8.34
CA THR A 44 5.16 -9.00 8.26
C THR A 44 5.67 -7.76 7.56
N VAL A 45 4.91 -7.29 6.59
CA VAL A 45 5.19 -6.05 5.86
C VAL A 45 4.04 -5.09 6.07
N THR A 46 4.35 -3.82 6.34
CA THR A 46 3.37 -2.75 6.49
C THR A 46 3.69 -1.61 5.54
N ARG A 47 2.67 -0.97 4.97
CA ARG A 47 2.79 0.26 4.19
C ARG A 47 1.70 1.26 4.55
N SER A 48 2.07 2.53 4.58
CA SER A 48 1.15 3.65 4.79
C SER A 48 0.95 4.44 3.51
N ASN A 49 -0.30 4.77 3.21
CA ASN A 49 -0.68 5.72 2.16
C ASN A 49 -1.42 6.89 2.82
N LYS A 50 -0.94 8.11 2.61
CA LYS A 50 -1.55 9.33 3.15
C LYS A 50 -2.38 10.00 2.07
N ILE A 51 -3.60 10.44 2.41
CA ILE A 51 -4.39 11.36 1.60
C ILE A 51 -4.11 12.78 2.09
N LYS A 52 -3.74 13.66 1.15
CA LYS A 52 -3.71 15.09 1.38
C LYS A 52 -4.82 15.81 0.64
N LEU A 53 -5.28 16.91 1.23
CA LEU A 53 -6.15 17.91 0.64
C LEU A 53 -5.43 19.25 0.75
N LEU A 54 -5.21 19.96 -0.36
CA LEU A 54 -4.46 21.23 -0.38
C LEU A 54 -3.09 21.14 0.33
N GLY A 55 -2.36 20.03 0.11
CA GLY A 55 -1.06 19.77 0.74
C GLY A 55 -1.11 19.34 2.22
N VAL A 56 -2.26 19.42 2.88
CA VAL A 56 -2.45 19.00 4.29
C VAL A 56 -2.88 17.54 4.35
N THR A 57 -2.19 16.73 5.15
CA THR A 57 -2.59 15.31 5.35
C THR A 57 -3.89 15.26 6.15
N VAL A 58 -4.95 14.74 5.54
CA VAL A 58 -6.27 14.60 6.17
C VAL A 58 -6.53 13.19 6.68
N MET A 59 -5.89 12.19 6.09
CA MET A 59 -6.05 10.78 6.48
C MET A 59 -4.78 9.97 6.16
N GLU A 60 -4.52 8.93 6.94
CA GLU A 60 -3.50 7.91 6.65
C GLU A 60 -4.15 6.53 6.71
N PHE A 61 -3.94 5.74 5.66
CA PHE A 61 -4.30 4.32 5.60
C PHE A 61 -3.07 3.46 5.73
N LYS A 62 -3.15 2.45 6.57
CA LYS A 62 -2.15 1.41 6.73
C LYS A 62 -2.72 0.10 6.22
N ILE A 63 -1.91 -0.62 5.47
CA ILE A 63 -2.16 -2.02 5.11
C ILE A 63 -0.95 -2.83 5.54
N TRP A 64 -1.19 -4.00 6.11
CA TRP A 64 -0.15 -4.95 6.43
C TRP A 64 -0.55 -6.36 6.02
N GLU A 65 0.45 -7.17 5.73
CA GLU A 65 0.29 -8.59 5.47
C GLU A 65 1.41 -9.37 6.14
N THR A 66 1.08 -10.58 6.59
CA THR A 66 2.04 -11.57 7.10
C THR A 66 2.08 -12.73 6.13
N PHE A 67 3.26 -13.10 5.64
CA PHE A 67 3.46 -14.23 4.74
C PHE A 67 4.56 -15.15 5.23
N TYR A 68 4.51 -16.42 4.80
CA TYR A 68 5.54 -17.40 5.12
C TYR A 68 6.53 -17.55 3.95
N SER A 69 7.82 -17.37 4.23
CA SER A 69 8.93 -17.73 3.34
C SER A 69 9.48 -19.09 3.73
N ASN A 70 9.85 -19.92 2.76
CA ASN A 70 10.62 -21.15 3.02
C ASN A 70 12.15 -20.96 2.87
N GLY A 71 12.62 -19.73 2.72
CA GLY A 71 14.02 -19.42 2.40
C GLY A 71 14.32 -19.27 0.90
N ARG A 72 13.33 -19.53 0.03
CA ARG A 72 13.46 -19.43 -1.43
C ARG A 72 12.31 -18.70 -2.10
N THR A 73 11.07 -18.95 -1.66
CA THR A 73 9.86 -18.31 -2.17
C THR A 73 8.82 -18.14 -1.06
N ILE A 74 7.80 -17.33 -1.32
CA ILE A 74 6.62 -17.23 -0.46
C ILE A 74 5.72 -18.44 -0.72
N THR A 75 5.31 -19.15 0.34
CA THR A 75 4.47 -20.35 0.21
C THR A 75 3.02 -20.14 0.63
N LYS A 76 2.74 -19.12 1.45
CA LYS A 76 1.38 -18.72 1.83
C LYS A 76 1.34 -17.29 2.35
N VAL A 77 0.19 -16.64 2.19
CA VAL A 77 -0.15 -15.41 2.93
C VAL A 77 -0.96 -15.82 4.16
N VAL A 78 -0.40 -15.61 5.32
CA VAL A 78 -0.94 -16.02 6.63
C VAL A 78 -2.08 -15.09 7.02
N GLU A 79 -1.88 -13.79 6.88
CA GLU A 79 -2.81 -12.76 7.34
C GLU A 79 -2.67 -11.49 6.49
N ALA A 80 -3.75 -10.74 6.37
CA ALA A 80 -3.73 -9.37 5.88
C ALA A 80 -4.79 -8.57 6.63
N ASP A 81 -4.44 -7.35 7.02
CA ASP A 81 -5.38 -6.39 7.59
C ASP A 81 -4.87 -4.95 7.40
N GLY A 82 -5.64 -3.98 7.87
CA GLY A 82 -5.33 -2.57 7.75
C GLY A 82 -5.98 -1.72 8.83
N GLY A 83 -5.51 -0.48 8.91
CA GLY A 83 -5.97 0.53 9.84
C GLY A 83 -6.04 1.89 9.17
N LYS A 84 -6.79 2.80 9.76
CA LYS A 84 -6.86 4.20 9.31
C LYS A 84 -6.63 5.14 10.48
N LYS A 85 -6.05 6.30 10.19
CA LYS A 85 -5.93 7.43 11.11
C LYS A 85 -6.52 8.65 10.45
N ASN A 86 -7.53 9.24 11.09
CA ASN A 86 -8.16 10.47 10.62
C ASN A 86 -7.46 11.65 11.30
N PHE A 87 -7.01 12.61 10.51
CA PHE A 87 -6.45 13.88 11.01
C PHE A 87 -7.42 15.05 10.86
N SER A 88 -8.51 14.85 10.11
CA SER A 88 -9.59 15.82 9.92
C SER A 88 -10.95 15.11 9.90
N GLY A 89 -12.00 15.80 10.35
CA GLY A 89 -13.39 15.30 10.35
C GLY A 89 -14.09 15.41 8.99
N VAL A 90 -13.45 16.04 8.00
CA VAL A 90 -14.03 16.32 6.67
C VAL A 90 -14.20 15.06 5.81
N VAL A 91 -13.40 14.02 6.07
CA VAL A 91 -13.42 12.76 5.33
C VAL A 91 -13.72 11.62 6.29
N LYS A 92 -14.79 10.87 6.03
CA LYS A 92 -15.14 9.66 6.78
C LYS A 92 -14.99 8.46 5.87
N MET A 93 -14.19 7.49 6.32
CA MET A 93 -13.99 6.23 5.59
C MET A 93 -14.25 5.04 6.51
N SER A 94 -14.93 4.02 6.03
CA SER A 94 -15.06 2.69 6.64
C SER A 94 -13.96 1.76 6.12
N LYS A 95 -13.76 0.63 6.80
CA LYS A 95 -12.79 -0.41 6.39
C LYS A 95 -13.57 -1.62 5.90
N GLY A 96 -13.42 -1.98 4.63
CA GLY A 96 -13.90 -3.25 4.10
C GLY A 96 -13.06 -4.44 4.57
N ILE A 97 -13.52 -5.66 4.28
CA ILE A 97 -12.79 -6.88 4.64
C ILE A 97 -11.50 -6.97 3.82
N ALA A 98 -10.37 -7.18 4.51
CA ALA A 98 -9.10 -7.41 3.86
C ALA A 98 -9.10 -8.74 3.09
N LYS A 99 -8.66 -8.69 1.84
CA LYS A 99 -8.46 -9.86 0.98
C LYS A 99 -6.97 -10.16 0.89
N LYS A 100 -6.61 -11.45 0.90
CA LYS A 100 -5.23 -11.93 0.78
C LYS A 100 -5.14 -13.08 -0.22
N GLN A 101 -4.07 -13.13 -0.98
CA GLN A 101 -3.82 -14.20 -1.93
C GLN A 101 -2.34 -14.34 -2.25
N LEU A 102 -1.95 -15.52 -2.75
CA LEU A 102 -0.67 -15.67 -3.42
C LEU A 102 -0.79 -15.16 -4.86
N GLY A 103 0.09 -14.23 -5.22
CA GLY A 103 0.27 -13.84 -6.61
C GLY A 103 1.48 -14.53 -7.23
N LYS A 104 1.67 -14.30 -8.53
CA LYS A 104 2.90 -14.63 -9.25
C LYS A 104 3.39 -13.38 -9.95
N GLN A 105 4.66 -13.03 -9.75
CA GLN A 105 5.27 -11.89 -10.41
C GLN A 105 6.71 -12.22 -10.78
N SER A 106 7.14 -11.68 -11.93
CA SER A 106 8.53 -11.71 -12.35
C SER A 106 9.25 -10.50 -11.77
N PHE A 107 10.32 -10.75 -11.02
CA PHE A 107 11.19 -9.73 -10.45
C PHE A 107 12.47 -9.65 -11.26
N CYS A 108 12.66 -8.53 -11.95
CA CYS A 108 13.89 -8.27 -12.67
C CYS A 108 14.84 -7.48 -11.77
N LYS A 109 16.02 -8.03 -11.48
CA LYS A 109 17.10 -7.22 -10.92
C LYS A 109 17.55 -6.21 -11.99
N LYS A 110 17.77 -4.96 -11.60
CA LYS A 110 18.33 -3.94 -12.50
C LYS A 110 19.68 -4.45 -13.05
N GLY A 111 19.78 -4.64 -14.36
CA GLY A 111 20.98 -5.18 -15.02
C GLY A 111 21.21 -6.70 -14.82
N GLY A 112 20.20 -7.47 -14.41
CA GLY A 112 20.30 -8.91 -14.20
C GLY A 112 19.11 -9.69 -14.74
N SER A 113 19.14 -11.02 -14.59
CA SER A 113 18.05 -11.90 -15.01
C SER A 113 16.78 -11.69 -14.19
N CYS A 114 15.62 -11.90 -14.82
CA CYS A 114 14.34 -11.90 -14.13
C CYS A 114 14.11 -13.25 -13.45
N SER A 115 13.80 -13.22 -12.16
CA SER A 115 13.36 -14.40 -11.41
C SER A 115 11.85 -14.35 -11.21
N SER A 116 11.13 -15.38 -11.64
CA SER A 116 9.72 -15.55 -11.31
C SER A 116 9.57 -16.15 -9.91
N GLY A 117 8.59 -15.67 -9.16
CA GLY A 117 8.33 -16.15 -7.81
C GLY A 117 6.91 -15.82 -7.34
N ASN A 118 6.54 -16.44 -6.23
CA ASN A 118 5.28 -16.10 -5.57
C ASN A 118 5.41 -14.75 -4.88
N THR A 119 4.31 -14.00 -4.89
CA THR A 119 4.15 -12.76 -4.14
C THR A 119 3.07 -12.93 -3.09
N ALA A 120 3.22 -12.20 -1.99
CA ALA A 120 2.10 -11.96 -1.09
C ALA A 120 1.34 -10.74 -1.64
N VAL A 121 0.02 -10.88 -1.75
CA VAL A 121 -0.85 -9.80 -2.19
C VAL A 121 -1.95 -9.63 -1.18
N ALA A 122 -2.06 -8.43 -0.63
CA ALA A 122 -3.14 -7.99 0.23
C ALA A 122 -3.88 -6.82 -0.40
N SER A 123 -5.20 -6.76 -0.22
CA SER A 123 -5.98 -5.61 -0.64
C SER A 123 -7.13 -5.31 0.31
N ILE A 124 -7.40 -4.03 0.52
CA ILE A 124 -8.51 -3.51 1.34
C ILE A 124 -9.24 -2.46 0.51
N VAL A 125 -10.57 -2.51 0.56
CA VAL A 125 -11.40 -1.41 0.05
C VAL A 125 -11.75 -0.51 1.23
N TRP A 126 -11.47 0.77 1.06
CA TRP A 126 -11.86 1.85 1.96
C TRP A 126 -13.04 2.54 1.30
N GLU A 127 -14.21 2.44 1.93
CA GLU A 127 -15.42 3.08 1.41
C GLU A 127 -15.62 4.36 2.19
N GLY A 128 -15.91 5.47 1.52
CA GLY A 128 -16.00 6.71 2.27
C GLY A 128 -16.66 7.84 1.54
N GLU A 129 -16.92 8.88 2.31
CA GLU A 129 -17.56 10.09 1.84
C GLU A 129 -16.74 11.30 2.30
N ALA A 130 -16.63 12.29 1.43
CA ALA A 130 -16.13 13.62 1.77
C ALA A 130 -17.26 14.63 1.65
N VAL A 131 -17.40 15.48 2.67
CA VAL A 131 -18.35 16.59 2.66
C VAL A 131 -17.58 17.86 2.31
N VAL A 132 -17.89 18.46 1.16
CA VAL A 132 -17.26 19.70 0.70
C VAL A 132 -18.34 20.67 0.25
N SER A 133 -18.37 21.85 0.84
CA SER A 133 -19.22 22.99 0.44
C SER A 133 -20.69 22.63 0.16
N GLY A 134 -21.33 21.88 1.08
CA GLY A 134 -22.74 21.52 1.01
C GLY A 134 -23.08 20.29 0.16
N GLY A 135 -22.08 19.61 -0.44
CA GLY A 135 -22.26 18.36 -1.16
C GLY A 135 -21.50 17.18 -0.52
N THR A 136 -22.07 15.98 -0.64
CA THR A 136 -21.42 14.72 -0.25
C THR A 136 -20.90 14.01 -1.50
N PHE A 137 -19.63 13.63 -1.49
CA PHE A 137 -18.99 12.88 -2.57
C PHE A 137 -18.54 11.53 -2.06
N GLN A 138 -18.91 10.47 -2.75
CA GLN A 138 -18.36 9.14 -2.49
C GLN A 138 -16.93 9.07 -3.00
N ILE A 139 -16.03 8.60 -2.13
CA ILE A 139 -14.62 8.41 -2.39
C ILE A 139 -14.27 7.01 -1.91
N ASP A 140 -14.40 6.05 -2.82
CA ASP A 140 -13.97 4.68 -2.53
C ASP A 140 -12.55 4.47 -3.05
N LYS A 141 -11.71 3.87 -2.22
CA LYS A 141 -10.31 3.62 -2.52
C LYS A 141 -9.97 2.16 -2.30
N LYS A 142 -9.34 1.52 -3.28
CA LYS A 142 -8.71 0.21 -3.11
C LYS A 142 -7.24 0.39 -2.79
N GLN A 143 -6.83 -0.04 -1.60
CA GLN A 143 -5.42 -0.14 -1.23
C GLN A 143 -4.93 -1.55 -1.54
N THR A 144 -3.83 -1.67 -2.26
CA THR A 144 -3.16 -2.96 -2.51
C THR A 144 -1.74 -2.92 -1.97
N LEU A 145 -1.28 -4.03 -1.41
CA LEU A 145 0.07 -4.28 -0.97
C LEU A 145 0.57 -5.53 -1.68
N VAL A 146 1.74 -5.46 -2.29
CA VAL A 146 2.39 -6.59 -2.93
C VAL A 146 3.80 -6.73 -2.37
N SER A 147 4.08 -7.85 -1.71
CA SER A 147 5.40 -8.15 -1.14
C SER A 147 6.04 -9.34 -1.84
N ASN A 148 7.37 -9.32 -1.89
CA ASN A 148 8.18 -10.40 -2.46
C ASN A 148 9.05 -11.10 -1.40
N VAL A 149 9.64 -12.24 -1.78
CA VAL A 149 10.47 -13.04 -0.88
C VAL A 149 11.74 -12.33 -0.39
N TYR A 150 12.11 -11.19 -0.98
CA TYR A 150 13.27 -10.39 -0.57
C TYR A 150 12.89 -9.30 0.45
N GLY A 151 11.64 -9.27 0.91
CA GLY A 151 11.11 -8.24 1.80
C GLY A 151 10.82 -6.91 1.10
N THR A 152 10.94 -6.85 -0.22
CA THR A 152 10.52 -5.66 -0.98
C THR A 152 9.01 -5.65 -1.10
N ALA A 153 8.40 -4.49 -0.91
CA ALA A 153 6.98 -4.34 -1.11
C ALA A 153 6.61 -3.02 -1.77
N THR A 154 5.55 -3.07 -2.57
CA THR A 154 4.93 -1.91 -3.19
C THR A 154 3.50 -1.78 -2.68
N SER A 155 3.06 -0.56 -2.45
CA SER A 155 1.66 -0.29 -2.15
C SER A 155 1.08 0.68 -3.17
N SER A 156 -0.17 0.47 -3.54
CA SER A 156 -0.95 1.38 -4.36
C SER A 156 -2.25 1.75 -3.66
N LEU A 157 -2.74 2.95 -3.93
CA LEU A 157 -4.08 3.42 -3.57
C LEU A 157 -4.73 3.94 -4.84
N VAL A 158 -5.84 3.34 -5.26
CA VAL A 158 -6.54 3.69 -6.49
C VAL A 158 -8.02 3.91 -6.22
N ASN A 159 -8.69 4.70 -7.06
CA ASN A 159 -10.15 4.82 -7.01
C ASN A 159 -10.79 3.47 -7.38
N VAL A 160 -11.95 3.19 -6.78
CA VAL A 160 -12.84 2.09 -7.16
C VAL A 160 -13.91 2.61 -8.10
#